data_AF-A0A7X7RML5-F1
#
_entry.id   AF-A0A7X7RML5-F1
#
_cell.length_a   1.000
_cell.length_b   1.000
_cell.length_c   1.000
_cell.angle_alpha   90.00
_cell.angle_beta   90.00
_cell.angle_gamma   90.00
#
_symmetry.space_group_name_H-M   'P 1'
#
loop_
_entity.id
_entity.type
_entity.pdbx_description
1 polymer ?
#
loop_
_entity_poly.entity_id
_entity_poly.type
_entity_poly.pdbx_seq_one_letter_code
_entity_poly.pdbx_strand_id
1 'polypeptide(L)'
;MAVILTVERKTAKARIFLALVYAVLSLGGLTMVWPFLVMLAASLTGPYDYYRFSPVVRAFWDRPDRFMRYVAECYPRFPAEIFTDAPAHWGSWIVVARDRAGGRRFAERHLAGLDDPVSAAHWTRMARDYAAFNRDYDLRNSACTFDPRDVAGFVRGHFEAKLRAADPQGFAALSPAARRRAALE
;
A
#
# COMPACT_ATOMS: atom_id res chain seq x y z
N MET A 1 -35.94 37.03 1.79
CA MET A 1 -37.12 37.38 0.97
C MET A 1 -37.87 36.10 0.66
N ALA A 2 -39.09 35.93 1.16
CA ALA A 2 -39.85 34.69 0.98
C ALA A 2 -40.54 34.72 -0.40
N VAL A 3 -40.16 33.81 -1.29
CA VAL A 3 -40.72 33.70 -2.66
C VAL A 3 -42.18 33.19 -2.63
N ILE A 4 -42.67 32.69 -1.49
CA ILE A 4 -44.02 32.13 -1.35
C ILE A 4 -44.72 32.79 -0.16
N LEU A 5 -45.94 33.30 -0.41
CA LEU A 5 -46.84 33.85 0.61
C LEU A 5 -47.16 32.78 1.66
N THR A 6 -47.16 33.16 2.95
CA THR A 6 -47.38 32.28 4.10
C THR A 6 -48.69 31.48 4.02
N VAL A 7 -49.69 32.01 3.31
CA VAL A 7 -51.04 31.44 3.17
C VAL A 7 -51.10 30.30 2.14
N GLU A 8 -50.26 30.32 1.09
CA GLU A 8 -50.26 29.31 0.01
C GLU A 8 -49.36 28.10 0.30
N ARG A 9 -48.56 28.15 1.36
CA ARG A 9 -47.58 27.10 1.72
C ARG A 9 -48.20 25.75 2.07
N LYS A 10 -49.50 25.71 2.40
CA LYS A 10 -50.23 24.48 2.78
C LYS A 10 -50.84 23.73 1.60
N THR A 11 -50.91 24.34 0.42
CA THR A 11 -51.52 23.73 -0.77
C THR A 11 -50.60 22.68 -1.38
N ALA A 12 -51.14 21.55 -1.84
CA ALA A 12 -50.34 20.45 -2.41
C ALA A 12 -49.47 20.91 -3.59
N LYS A 13 -50.00 21.81 -4.43
CA LYS A 13 -49.27 22.43 -5.56
C LYS A 13 -48.03 23.20 -5.10
N ALA A 14 -48.15 24.01 -4.03
CA ALA A 14 -47.03 24.78 -3.49
C ALA A 14 -45.97 23.86 -2.86
N ARG A 15 -46.37 22.76 -2.22
CA ARG A 15 -45.42 21.76 -1.67
C ARG A 15 -44.62 21.06 -2.76
N ILE A 16 -45.27 20.66 -3.86
CA ILE A 16 -44.60 20.04 -5.01
C ILE A 16 -43.63 21.03 -5.66
N PHE A 17 -44.05 22.28 -5.88
CA PHE A 17 -43.17 23.31 -6.43
C PHE A 17 -41.95 23.56 -5.54
N LEU A 18 -42.16 23.69 -4.23
CA LEU A 18 -41.09 23.88 -3.26
C LEU A 18 -40.13 22.67 -3.23
N ALA A 19 -40.67 21.44 -3.26
CA ALA A 19 -39.87 20.23 -3.32
C ALA A 19 -39.03 20.16 -4.60
N LEU A 20 -39.59 20.57 -5.74
CA LEU A 20 -38.87 20.62 -7.02
C LEU A 20 -37.75 21.67 -7.00
N VAL A 21 -38.02 22.87 -6.48
CA VAL A 21 -37.00 23.91 -6.30
C VAL A 21 -35.88 23.42 -5.38
N TYR A 22 -36.20 22.81 -4.25
CA TYR A 22 -35.19 22.23 -3.36
C TYR A 22 -34.44 21.07 -4.02
N ALA A 23 -35.10 20.22 -4.80
CA ALA A 23 -34.43 19.13 -5.52
C ALA A 23 -33.41 19.67 -6.53
N VAL A 24 -33.77 20.70 -7.29
CA VAL A 24 -32.85 21.35 -8.25
C VAL A 24 -31.70 22.05 -7.53
N LEU A 25 -31.98 22.76 -6.44
CA LEU A 25 -30.95 23.41 -5.61
C LEU A 25 -30.00 22.38 -4.98
N SER A 26 -30.53 21.29 -4.43
CA SER A 26 -29.74 20.19 -3.88
C SER A 26 -28.90 19.52 -4.95
N LEU A 27 -29.45 19.29 -6.15
CA LEU A 27 -28.71 18.73 -7.28
C LEU A 27 -27.59 19.67 -7.72
N GLY A 28 -27.85 20.97 -7.82
CA GLY A 28 -26.83 21.98 -8.11
C GLY A 28 -25.74 22.06 -7.04
N GLY A 29 -26.10 21.89 -5.76
CA GLY A 29 -25.11 21.79 -4.67
C GLY A 29 -24.27 20.52 -4.79
N LEU A 30 -24.90 19.37 -5.07
CA LEU A 30 -24.23 18.08 -5.26
C LEU A 30 -23.22 18.12 -6.40
N THR A 31 -23.56 18.73 -7.55
CA THR A 31 -22.65 18.84 -8.69
C THR A 31 -21.46 19.76 -8.42
N MET A 32 -21.54 20.69 -7.46
CA MET A 32 -20.40 21.51 -7.04
C MET A 32 -19.53 20.80 -6.00
N VAL A 33 -20.14 20.09 -5.05
CA VAL A 33 -19.42 19.38 -3.98
C VAL A 33 -18.73 18.11 -4.51
N TRP A 34 -19.31 17.44 -5.50
CA TRP A 34 -18.78 16.18 -6.03
C TRP A 34 -17.36 16.30 -6.62
N PRO A 35 -17.06 17.26 -7.54
CA PRO A 35 -15.70 17.46 -8.03
C PRO A 35 -14.69 17.76 -6.91
N PHE A 36 -15.09 18.53 -5.90
CA PHE A 36 -14.24 18.82 -4.74
C PHE A 36 -13.90 17.55 -3.95
N LEU A 37 -14.89 16.70 -3.70
CA LEU A 37 -14.67 15.40 -3.04
C LEU A 37 -13.75 14.50 -3.86
N VAL A 38 -13.95 14.42 -5.18
CA VAL A 38 -13.07 13.64 -6.07
C VAL A 38 -11.64 14.18 -6.04
N MET A 39 -11.45 15.50 -6.05
CA MET A 39 -10.13 16.11 -5.98
C MET A 39 -9.44 15.82 -4.64
N LEU A 40 -10.17 15.93 -3.53
CA LEU A 40 -9.68 15.59 -2.20
C LEU A 40 -9.35 14.09 -2.08
N ALA A 41 -10.18 13.22 -2.65
CA ALA A 41 -9.90 11.80 -2.68
C ALA A 41 -8.65 11.50 -3.50
N ALA A 42 -8.48 12.16 -4.65
CA ALA A 42 -7.32 12.03 -5.52
C ALA A 42 -6.00 12.49 -4.88
N SER A 43 -6.01 13.52 -4.01
CA SER A 43 -4.79 13.89 -3.27
C SER A 43 -4.40 12.86 -2.21
N LEU A 44 -5.33 12.00 -1.83
CA LEU A 44 -5.15 10.93 -0.87
C LEU A 44 -5.01 9.56 -1.57
N THR A 45 -5.01 9.44 -2.89
CA THR A 45 -4.91 8.13 -3.56
C THR A 45 -3.46 7.67 -3.72
N GLY A 46 -3.23 6.38 -3.49
CA GLY A 46 -1.97 5.70 -3.82
C GLY A 46 -2.04 4.97 -5.17
N PRO A 47 -1.00 4.21 -5.55
CA PRO A 47 -0.92 3.46 -6.81
C PRO A 47 -2.10 2.51 -7.06
N TYR A 48 -2.72 2.00 -5.99
CA TYR A 48 -3.89 1.13 -6.02
C TYR A 48 -5.22 1.91 -6.20
N ASP A 49 -5.33 3.13 -5.70
CA ASP A 49 -6.59 3.88 -5.69
C ASP A 49 -6.76 4.81 -6.91
N TYR A 50 -5.66 5.15 -7.59
CA TYR A 50 -5.62 6.18 -8.64
C TYR A 50 -6.65 5.97 -9.76
N TYR A 51 -6.82 4.73 -10.24
CA TYR A 51 -7.74 4.41 -11.35
C TYR A 51 -9.15 4.03 -10.92
N ARG A 52 -9.49 4.16 -9.63
CA ARG A 52 -10.82 3.77 -9.12
C ARG A 52 -11.85 4.90 -9.16
N PHE A 53 -11.39 6.16 -9.28
CA PHE A 53 -12.22 7.37 -9.33
C PHE A 53 -13.34 7.39 -8.27
N SER A 54 -13.04 6.87 -7.08
CA SER A 54 -13.99 6.87 -5.97
C SER A 54 -14.06 8.28 -5.39
N PRO A 55 -15.26 8.84 -5.15
CA PRO A 55 -15.42 10.19 -4.60
C PRO A 55 -14.85 10.32 -3.18
N VAL A 56 -14.67 9.19 -2.49
CA VAL A 56 -14.06 9.12 -1.17
C VAL A 56 -13.19 7.86 -1.10
N VAL A 57 -12.05 7.96 -0.42
CA VAL A 57 -11.11 6.87 -0.21
C VAL A 57 -11.74 5.78 0.68
N ARG A 58 -12.03 4.62 0.09
CA ARG A 58 -12.70 3.50 0.76
C ARG A 58 -11.92 2.94 1.94
N ALA A 59 -10.60 3.03 1.91
CA ALA A 59 -9.74 2.66 3.02
C ALA A 59 -10.14 3.34 4.36
N PHE A 60 -10.83 4.49 4.37
CA PHE A 60 -11.25 5.07 5.65
C PHE A 60 -12.25 4.23 6.43
N TRP A 61 -13.08 3.41 5.78
CA TRP A 61 -14.05 2.54 6.46
C TRP A 61 -13.90 1.06 6.11
N ASP A 62 -13.45 0.72 4.91
CA ASP A 62 -13.39 -0.65 4.41
C ASP A 62 -12.07 -1.34 4.79
N ARG A 63 -12.13 -2.32 5.68
CA ARG A 63 -10.95 -3.05 6.20
C ARG A 63 -10.16 -3.79 5.10
N PRO A 64 -10.79 -4.53 4.17
CA PRO A 64 -10.07 -5.16 3.06
C PRO A 64 -9.36 -4.13 2.17
N ASP A 65 -9.98 -2.97 1.96
CA ASP A 65 -9.40 -1.92 1.12
C ASP A 65 -8.21 -1.24 1.80
N ARG A 66 -8.25 -1.05 3.13
CA ARG A 66 -7.07 -0.62 3.91
C ARG A 66 -5.89 -1.55 3.75
N PHE A 67 -6.15 -2.86 3.82
CA PHE A 67 -5.11 -3.87 3.68
C PHE A 67 -4.45 -3.77 2.30
N MET A 68 -5.24 -3.78 1.22
CA MET A 68 -4.70 -3.66 -0.14
C MET A 68 -3.93 -2.37 -0.36
N ARG A 69 -4.44 -1.26 0.16
CA ARG A 69 -3.78 0.04 0.09
C ARG A 69 -2.44 0.05 0.84
N TYR A 70 -2.36 -0.59 2.00
CA TYR A 70 -1.10 -0.73 2.75
C TYR A 70 -0.07 -1.56 1.96
N VAL A 71 -0.49 -2.69 1.39
CA VAL A 71 0.40 -3.50 0.54
C VAL A 71 0.89 -2.69 -0.66
N ALA A 72 0.04 -1.84 -1.26
CA ALA A 72 0.44 -0.96 -2.36
C ALA A 72 1.43 0.14 -1.96
N GLU A 73 1.45 0.55 -0.69
CA GLU A 73 2.44 1.48 -0.14
C GLU A 73 3.79 0.78 0.06
N CYS A 74 3.77 -0.48 0.52
CA CYS A 74 4.99 -1.25 0.76
C CYS A 74 5.68 -1.73 -0.53
N TYR A 75 4.92 -1.98 -1.58
CA TYR A 75 5.42 -2.58 -2.81
C TYR A 75 5.05 -1.74 -4.05
N PRO A 76 6.01 -1.23 -4.84
CA PRO A 76 5.72 -0.46 -6.05
C PRO A 76 4.94 -1.24 -7.12
N ARG A 77 5.07 -2.57 -7.12
CA ARG A 77 4.32 -3.51 -7.96
C ARG A 77 3.70 -4.56 -7.04
N PHE A 78 2.62 -5.21 -7.50
CA PHE A 78 2.02 -6.29 -6.72
C PHE A 78 3.02 -7.45 -6.58
N PRO A 79 3.38 -7.86 -5.35
CA PRO A 79 4.42 -8.87 -5.12
C PRO A 79 3.82 -10.28 -5.20
N ALA A 80 3.58 -10.76 -6.43
CA ALA A 80 3.02 -12.09 -6.68
C ALA A 80 3.91 -13.23 -6.14
N GLU A 81 5.21 -12.97 -6.01
CA GLU A 81 6.19 -13.87 -5.41
C GLU A 81 5.99 -14.07 -3.90
N ILE A 82 5.44 -13.08 -3.19
CA ILE A 82 5.11 -13.19 -1.76
C ILE A 82 3.71 -13.79 -1.60
N PHE A 83 2.76 -13.35 -2.43
CA PHE A 83 1.36 -13.79 -2.40
C PHE A 83 1.09 -14.81 -3.51
N THR A 84 1.58 -16.04 -3.30
CA THR A 84 1.45 -17.14 -4.28
C THR A 84 0.00 -17.58 -4.53
N ASP A 85 -0.93 -17.21 -3.64
CA ASP A 85 -2.37 -17.47 -3.75
C ASP A 85 -3.14 -16.37 -4.51
N ALA A 86 -2.45 -15.32 -4.96
CA ALA A 86 -3.02 -14.26 -5.76
C ALA A 86 -3.29 -14.71 -7.21
N PRO A 87 -4.28 -14.11 -7.90
CA PRO A 87 -4.54 -14.41 -9.31
C PRO A 87 -3.32 -14.13 -10.21
N ALA A 88 -2.99 -15.08 -11.10
CA ALA A 88 -1.81 -15.01 -11.97
C ALA A 88 -1.75 -13.78 -12.90
N HIS A 89 -2.91 -13.16 -13.17
CA HIS A 89 -2.99 -11.97 -14.02
C HIS A 89 -2.65 -10.66 -13.27
N TRP A 90 -2.45 -10.69 -11.95
CA TRP A 90 -2.10 -9.51 -11.15
C TRP A 90 -0.61 -9.17 -11.28
N GLY A 91 -0.25 -8.49 -12.37
CA GLY A 91 1.11 -7.99 -12.59
C GLY A 91 1.34 -6.52 -12.18
N SER A 92 0.28 -5.77 -11.91
CA SER A 92 0.38 -4.35 -11.52
C SER A 92 -0.81 -3.91 -10.66
N TRP A 93 -0.62 -2.86 -9.88
CA TRP A 93 -1.68 -2.28 -9.05
C TRP A 93 -2.89 -1.80 -9.85
N ILE A 94 -2.72 -1.44 -11.12
CA ILE A 94 -3.82 -1.07 -12.02
C ILE A 94 -4.75 -2.26 -12.27
N VAL A 95 -4.17 -3.44 -12.51
CA VAL A 95 -4.94 -4.66 -12.77
C VAL A 95 -5.67 -5.09 -11.50
N VAL A 96 -4.97 -5.07 -10.36
CA VAL A 96 -5.55 -5.36 -9.03
C VAL A 96 -6.69 -4.39 -8.71
N ALA A 97 -6.52 -3.10 -8.98
CA ALA A 97 -7.51 -2.07 -8.70
C ALA A 97 -8.80 -2.23 -9.53
N ARG A 98 -8.68 -2.74 -10.76
CA ARG A 98 -9.80 -3.06 -11.67
C ARG A 98 -10.56 -4.30 -11.19
N ASP A 99 -9.88 -5.33 -10.70
CA ASP A 99 -10.50 -6.52 -10.12
C ASP A 99 -10.96 -6.28 -8.67
N ARG A 100 -12.03 -5.49 -8.50
CA ARG A 100 -12.56 -5.13 -7.17
C ARG A 100 -13.01 -6.33 -6.36
N ALA A 101 -13.64 -7.32 -6.99
CA ALA A 101 -14.16 -8.50 -6.31
C ALA A 101 -13.04 -9.48 -5.94
N GLY A 102 -12.06 -9.69 -6.82
CA GLY A 102 -10.87 -10.47 -6.51
C GLY A 102 -10.03 -9.82 -5.41
N GLY A 103 -9.77 -8.51 -5.52
CA GLY A 103 -9.06 -7.73 -4.50
C GLY A 103 -9.67 -7.86 -3.11
N ARG A 104 -11.00 -7.72 -3.02
CA ARG A 104 -11.74 -7.89 -1.78
C ARG A 104 -11.62 -9.30 -1.20
N ARG A 105 -11.89 -10.34 -2.01
CA ARG A 105 -11.78 -11.74 -1.56
C ARG A 105 -10.37 -12.09 -1.10
N PHE A 106 -9.36 -11.65 -1.84
CA PHE A 106 -7.96 -11.83 -1.49
C PHE A 106 -7.66 -11.21 -0.12
N ALA A 107 -8.02 -9.94 0.08
CA ALA A 107 -7.82 -9.26 1.35
C ALA A 107 -8.61 -9.91 2.50
N GLU A 108 -9.86 -10.31 2.27
CA GLU A 108 -10.67 -11.02 3.28
C GLU A 108 -10.02 -12.33 3.71
N ARG A 109 -9.44 -13.12 2.79
CA ARG A 109 -8.69 -14.34 3.14
C ARG A 109 -7.49 -14.05 4.03
N HIS A 110 -6.70 -13.02 3.72
CA HIS A 110 -5.53 -12.66 4.53
C HIS A 110 -5.90 -12.00 5.86
N LEU A 111 -7.08 -11.41 5.96
CA LEU A 111 -7.59 -10.82 7.20
C LEU A 111 -8.39 -11.80 8.05
N ALA A 112 -8.77 -12.97 7.52
CA ALA A 112 -9.62 -13.95 8.21
C ALA A 112 -9.02 -14.43 9.55
N GLY A 113 -7.69 -14.48 9.67
CA GLY A 113 -7.04 -14.81 10.94
C GLY A 113 -7.26 -13.78 12.06
N LEU A 114 -7.77 -12.59 11.76
CA LEU A 114 -8.18 -11.62 12.78
C LEU A 114 -9.57 -11.90 13.36
N ASP A 115 -10.34 -12.80 12.76
CA ASP A 115 -11.65 -13.20 13.26
C ASP A 115 -11.52 -14.32 14.31
N ASP A 116 -10.40 -15.05 14.32
CA ASP A 116 -10.02 -15.98 15.38
C ASP A 116 -9.33 -15.23 16.55
N PRO A 117 -9.86 -15.29 17.79
CA PRO A 117 -9.29 -14.56 18.93
C PRO A 117 -7.82 -14.89 19.23
N VAL A 118 -7.40 -16.14 19.02
CA VAL A 118 -6.02 -16.59 19.32
C VAL A 118 -5.05 -15.99 18.30
N SER A 119 -5.36 -16.16 17.01
CA SER A 119 -4.60 -15.59 15.91
C SER A 119 -4.57 -14.05 15.96
N ALA A 120 -5.71 -13.41 16.27
CA ALA A 120 -5.80 -11.97 16.43
C ALA A 120 -4.90 -11.43 17.57
N ALA A 121 -4.90 -12.10 18.72
CA ALA A 121 -4.02 -11.74 19.85
C ALA A 121 -2.54 -11.91 19.47
N HIS A 122 -2.20 -12.98 18.75
CA HIS A 122 -0.85 -13.21 18.26
C HIS A 122 -0.40 -12.11 17.28
N TRP A 123 -1.22 -11.79 16.27
CA TRP A 123 -0.89 -10.78 15.27
C TRP A 123 -0.81 -9.38 15.87
N THR A 124 -1.67 -9.07 16.85
CA THR A 124 -1.64 -7.79 17.57
C THR A 124 -0.33 -7.64 18.36
N ARG A 125 0.16 -8.73 18.96
CA ARG A 125 1.47 -8.74 19.63
C ARG A 125 2.59 -8.50 18.62
N MET A 126 2.63 -9.24 17.52
CA MET A 126 3.65 -9.03 16.48
C MET A 126 3.65 -7.60 15.94
N ALA A 127 2.47 -7.03 15.68
CA ALA A 127 2.35 -5.64 15.22
C ALA A 127 2.87 -4.64 16.26
N ARG A 128 2.62 -4.88 17.55
CA ARG A 128 3.16 -4.05 18.63
C ARG A 128 4.68 -4.15 18.73
N ASP A 129 5.22 -5.36 18.63
CA ASP A 129 6.66 -5.59 18.68
C ASP A 129 7.36 -4.92 17.50
N TYR A 130 6.79 -5.06 16.29
CA TYR A 130 7.27 -4.36 15.09
C TYR A 130 7.21 -2.84 15.24
N ALA A 131 6.12 -2.30 15.79
CA ALA A 131 5.99 -0.86 16.02
C ALA A 131 6.98 -0.32 17.06
N ALA A 132 7.22 -1.08 18.14
CA ALA A 132 8.22 -0.74 19.14
C ALA A 132 9.63 -0.75 18.53
N PHE A 133 9.97 -1.82 17.81
CA PHE A 133 11.24 -1.93 17.09
C PHE A 133 11.47 -0.74 16.17
N ASN A 134 10.52 -0.40 15.29
CA ASN A 134 10.70 0.71 14.34
C ASN A 134 10.82 2.08 15.01
N ARG A 135 10.26 2.28 16.21
CA ARG A 135 10.37 3.54 16.95
C ARG A 135 11.75 3.70 17.57
N ASP A 136 12.31 2.60 18.08
CA ASP A 136 13.56 2.58 18.82
C ASP A 136 14.78 2.24 17.94
N TYR A 137 14.55 1.85 16.68
CA TYR A 137 15.60 1.47 15.75
C TYR A 137 16.49 2.65 15.39
N ASP A 138 17.80 2.48 15.57
CA ASP A 138 18.78 3.50 15.21
C ASP A 138 18.81 3.71 13.69
N LEU A 139 18.33 4.88 13.25
CA LEU A 139 18.28 5.29 11.86
C LEU A 139 19.66 5.27 11.18
N ARG A 140 20.76 5.38 11.93
CA ARG A 140 22.12 5.26 11.37
C ARG A 140 22.36 3.89 10.75
N ASN A 141 21.68 2.84 11.24
CA ASN A 141 21.73 1.50 10.67
C ASN A 141 20.93 1.37 9.36
N SER A 142 20.10 2.35 8.99
CA SER A 142 19.38 2.40 7.72
C SER A 142 20.17 3.10 6.60
N ALA A 143 21.18 3.89 6.97
CA ALA A 143 22.06 4.57 6.03
C ALA A 143 23.30 3.70 5.80
N CYS A 144 23.31 2.95 4.69
CA CYS A 144 24.53 2.29 4.25
C CYS A 144 25.36 3.26 3.40
N THR A 145 26.33 3.91 4.02
CA THR A 145 27.22 4.88 3.36
C THR A 145 28.36 4.18 2.63
N PHE A 146 28.04 3.28 1.70
CA PHE A 146 29.03 2.78 0.76
C PHE A 146 28.78 3.38 -0.61
N ASP A 147 29.85 3.73 -1.33
CA ASP A 147 29.74 3.96 -2.76
C ASP A 147 29.48 2.62 -3.43
N PRO A 148 28.40 2.44 -4.21
CA PRO A 148 28.10 1.19 -4.90
C PRO A 148 29.28 0.67 -5.75
N ARG A 149 30.15 1.56 -6.22
CA ARG A 149 31.36 1.21 -6.99
C ARG A 149 32.41 0.49 -6.15
N ASP A 150 32.44 0.75 -4.84
CA ASP A 150 33.44 0.22 -3.92
C ASP A 150 33.00 -1.12 -3.30
N VAL A 151 31.70 -1.40 -3.27
CA VAL A 151 31.13 -2.61 -2.66
C VAL A 151 31.70 -3.87 -3.28
N ALA A 152 31.76 -3.96 -4.61
CA ALA A 152 32.26 -5.16 -5.30
C ALA A 152 33.74 -5.42 -4.97
N GLY A 153 34.56 -4.35 -4.90
CA GLY A 153 35.97 -4.46 -4.54
C GLY A 153 36.16 -4.88 -3.07
N PHE A 154 35.39 -4.27 -2.16
CA PHE A 154 35.40 -4.57 -0.74
C PHE A 154 34.99 -6.02 -0.46
N VAL A 155 33.84 -6.47 -0.99
CA VAL A 155 33.33 -7.83 -0.80
C VAL A 155 34.34 -8.85 -1.31
N ARG A 156 34.87 -8.65 -2.52
CA ARG A 156 35.93 -9.51 -3.07
C ARG A 156 37.15 -9.58 -2.17
N GLY A 157 37.67 -8.43 -1.74
CA GLY A 157 38.85 -8.37 -0.88
C GLY A 157 38.62 -9.04 0.48
N HIS A 158 37.44 -8.84 1.08
CA HIS A 158 37.07 -9.43 2.35
C HIS A 158 37.04 -10.96 2.30
N PHE A 159 36.38 -11.54 1.29
CA PHE A 159 36.27 -12.99 1.16
C PHE A 159 37.58 -13.65 0.71
N GLU A 160 38.34 -13.03 -0.20
CA GLU A 160 39.68 -13.52 -0.54
C GLU A 160 40.63 -13.47 0.66
N ALA A 161 40.51 -12.45 1.53
CA ALA A 161 41.30 -12.36 2.76
C ALA A 161 40.91 -13.45 3.78
N LYS A 162 39.61 -13.75 3.93
CA LYS A 162 39.14 -14.88 4.75
C LYS A 162 39.67 -16.22 4.23
N LEU A 163 39.59 -16.46 2.92
CA LEU A 163 40.11 -17.68 2.29
C LEU A 163 41.62 -17.81 2.50
N ARG A 164 42.37 -16.71 2.33
CA ARG A 164 43.82 -16.67 2.60
C ARG A 164 44.14 -16.94 4.07
N ALA A 165 43.33 -16.45 5.01
CA ALA A 165 43.54 -16.70 6.43
C ALA A 165 43.25 -18.17 6.81
N ALA A 166 42.30 -18.82 6.13
CA ALA A 166 41.95 -20.22 6.35
C ALA A 166 42.97 -21.20 5.75
N ASP A 167 43.45 -20.93 4.52
CA ASP A 167 44.48 -21.73 3.86
C ASP A 167 45.46 -20.83 3.07
N PRO A 168 46.54 -20.37 3.72
CA PRO A 168 47.52 -19.49 3.08
C PRO A 168 48.27 -20.15 1.91
N GLN A 169 48.54 -21.45 2.01
CA GLN A 169 49.33 -22.19 1.01
C GLN A 169 48.49 -22.52 -0.22
N GLY A 170 47.25 -22.98 -0.01
CA GLY A 170 46.29 -23.19 -1.10
C GLY A 170 45.95 -21.88 -1.81
N PHE A 171 45.74 -20.78 -1.08
CA PHE A 171 45.48 -19.48 -1.69
C PHE A 171 46.62 -18.99 -2.59
N ALA A 172 47.88 -19.19 -2.17
CA ALA A 172 49.05 -18.80 -2.95
C ALA A 172 49.17 -19.57 -4.27
N ALA A 173 48.79 -20.85 -4.29
CA ALA A 173 48.82 -21.69 -5.49
C ALA A 173 47.71 -21.38 -6.51
N LEU A 174 46.61 -20.73 -6.09
CA LEU A 174 45.50 -20.41 -6.96
C LEU A 174 45.78 -19.19 -7.85
N SER A 175 45.31 -19.25 -9.10
CA SER A 175 45.32 -18.11 -10.03
C SER A 175 44.33 -17.02 -9.58
N PRO A 176 44.47 -15.75 -10.03
CA PRO A 176 43.57 -14.67 -9.66
C PRO A 176 42.09 -14.94 -9.97
N ALA A 177 41.78 -15.69 -11.04
CA ALA A 177 40.42 -16.08 -11.36
C ALA A 177 39.91 -17.22 -10.45
N ALA A 178 40.78 -18.17 -10.11
CA ALA A 178 40.43 -19.28 -9.22
C ALA A 178 40.23 -18.83 -7.77
N ARG A 179 41.00 -17.84 -7.29
CA ARG A 179 40.80 -17.20 -5.97
C ARG A 179 39.42 -16.58 -5.83
N ARG A 180 38.94 -15.89 -6.88
CA ARG A 180 37.61 -15.27 -6.88
C ARG A 180 36.49 -16.29 -6.81
N ARG A 181 36.65 -17.43 -7.48
CA ARG A 181 35.67 -18.51 -7.47
C ARG A 181 35.63 -19.20 -6.11
N ALA A 182 36.80 -19.54 -5.57
CA ALA A 182 36.94 -20.18 -4.26
C ALA A 182 36.54 -19.26 -3.08
N ALA A 183 36.58 -17.94 -3.25
CA ALA A 183 36.14 -16.99 -2.23
C ALA A 183 34.61 -16.82 -2.16
N LEU A 184 33.86 -17.33 -3.14
CA LEU A 184 32.40 -17.26 -3.23
C LEU A 184 31.70 -18.59 -2.93
N GLU A 185 32.47 -19.67 -2.74
CA GLU A 185 32.02 -21.00 -2.29
C GLU A 185 32.11 -21.09 -0.75
#